data_AF-A0A7C7GSD7-F1
#
_entry.id   AF-A0A7C7GSD7-F1
#
_cell.length_a   1.000
_cell.length_b   1.000
_cell.length_c   1.000
_cell.angle_alpha   90.00
_cell.angle_beta   90.00
_cell.angle_gamma   90.00
#
_symmetry.space_group_name_H-M   'P 1'
#
loop_
_entity.id
_entity.type
_entity.pdbx_description
1 polymer ?
#
loop_
_entity_poly.entity_id
_entity_poly.type
_entity_poly.pdbx_seq_one_letter_code
_entity_poly.pdbx_strand_id
1 'polypeptide(L)'
;MKCLRESNQGFTLLELILSLGIIGFIVAISLGAIRLGTSAHETGQLKIDTFQRLRLIQNQLGQKIKSNYPVFMFREKTVFTSKNSQEKPERLLSFEGKENSLRFVTFSSPLTSQGKSPWTHETIFYIGEHPESGKSGIIMAERTVAPNNSTDSVFNKIDQDRLFLLAEDVDYLKFRYYQVKKLSPAETELQLDKSKKYEGRWVTSIKHNSVKKKVGELNEEQLTRLHFEKINKMSLPRAVEVSLGLKEPTRAGSVTESRVIFPPPIIIPLYSGMRFALPVEHDENI
;
A
#
# COMPACT_ATOMS: atom_id res chain seq x y z
N MET A 1 -42.30 75.04 42.17
CA MET A 1 -42.10 74.42 40.84
C MET A 1 -40.73 74.81 40.33
N LYS A 2 -39.76 73.87 40.32
CA LYS A 2 -38.45 74.07 39.68
C LYS A 2 -38.57 73.61 38.23
N CYS A 3 -38.43 74.55 37.30
CA CYS A 3 -38.45 74.28 35.87
C CYS A 3 -37.16 73.55 35.49
N LEU A 4 -37.29 72.34 34.94
CA LEU A 4 -36.19 71.57 34.36
C LEU A 4 -35.74 72.28 33.08
N ARG A 5 -34.47 72.72 33.02
CA ARG A 5 -33.85 73.17 31.76
C ARG A 5 -33.60 71.95 30.90
N GLU A 6 -34.35 71.79 29.82
CA GLU A 6 -33.98 70.90 28.72
C GLU A 6 -32.79 71.51 27.96
N SER A 7 -31.66 70.82 27.95
CA SER A 7 -30.52 71.18 27.11
C SER A 7 -30.74 70.62 25.70
N ASN A 8 -31.12 71.48 24.76
CA ASN A 8 -31.05 71.17 23.33
C ASN A 8 -29.58 71.12 22.87
N GLN A 9 -28.92 69.99 23.08
CA GLN A 9 -27.60 69.71 22.48
C GLN A 9 -27.81 69.17 21.06
N GLY A 10 -27.55 70.02 20.05
CA GLY A 10 -27.46 69.58 18.66
C GLY A 10 -26.19 68.76 18.43
N PHE A 11 -26.27 67.77 17.53
CA PHE A 11 -25.14 66.90 17.17
C PHE A 11 -24.04 67.74 16.50
N THR A 12 -22.79 67.57 16.94
CA THR A 12 -21.67 68.29 16.30
C THR A 12 -21.29 67.60 14.98
N LEU A 13 -20.87 68.38 13.97
CA LEU A 13 -20.36 67.83 12.72
C LEU A 13 -19.19 66.84 12.96
N LEU A 14 -18.38 67.10 13.97
CA LEU A 14 -17.27 66.26 14.39
C LEU A 14 -17.75 64.89 14.91
N GLU A 15 -18.81 64.87 15.72
CA GLU A 15 -19.40 63.63 16.24
C GLU A 15 -20.03 62.79 15.12
N LEU A 16 -20.61 63.43 14.10
CA LEU A 16 -21.15 62.75 12.92
C LEU A 16 -20.05 62.10 12.08
N ILE A 17 -18.98 62.85 11.79
CA ILE A 17 -17.83 62.34 11.03
C ILE A 17 -17.13 61.22 11.78
N LEU A 18 -16.95 61.38 13.11
CA LEU A 18 -16.37 60.34 13.97
C LEU A 18 -17.21 59.07 13.94
N SER A 19 -18.53 59.20 14.10
CA SER A 19 -19.46 58.05 14.06
C SER A 19 -19.41 57.33 12.70
N LEU A 20 -19.43 58.08 11.59
CA LEU A 20 -19.35 57.51 10.24
C LEU A 20 -17.99 56.83 9.99
N GLY A 21 -16.90 57.40 10.49
CA GLY A 21 -15.55 56.82 10.42
C GLY A 21 -15.45 55.49 11.16
N ILE A 22 -15.99 55.42 12.38
CA ILE A 22 -16.03 54.18 13.16
C ILE A 22 -16.85 53.10 12.44
N ILE A 23 -18.02 53.45 11.89
CA ILE A 23 -18.83 52.51 11.11
C ILE A 23 -18.07 51.99 9.89
N GLY A 24 -17.44 52.88 9.12
CA GLY A 24 -16.62 52.48 7.96
C GLY A 24 -15.48 51.54 8.33
N PHE A 25 -14.81 51.80 9.46
CA PHE A 25 -13.76 50.95 9.99
C PHE A 25 -14.27 49.56 10.41
N ILE A 26 -15.42 49.51 11.10
CA ILE A 26 -16.06 48.24 11.50
C ILE A 26 -16.39 47.43 10.25
N VAL A 27 -17.04 48.03 9.24
CA VAL A 27 -17.40 47.35 7.99
C VAL A 27 -16.16 46.82 7.27
N ALA A 28 -15.08 47.60 7.20
CA ALA A 28 -13.83 47.18 6.58
C ALA A 28 -13.22 45.95 7.28
N ILE A 29 -13.19 45.95 8.62
CA ILE A 29 -12.71 44.79 9.40
C ILE A 29 -13.62 43.58 9.19
N SER A 30 -14.94 43.76 9.24
CA SER A 30 -15.90 42.68 9.04
C SER A 30 -15.75 42.02 7.67
N LEU A 31 -15.64 42.81 6.60
CA LEU A 31 -15.42 42.29 5.25
C LEU A 31 -14.07 41.57 5.13
N GLY A 32 -13.01 42.11 5.74
CA GLY A 32 -11.70 41.47 5.81
C GLY A 32 -11.75 40.11 6.53
N ALA A 33 -12.43 40.05 7.68
CA ALA A 33 -12.60 38.83 8.46
C ALA A 33 -13.41 37.76 7.71
N ILE A 34 -14.49 38.16 7.03
CA ILE A 34 -15.30 37.24 6.21
C ILE A 34 -14.45 36.64 5.09
N ARG A 35 -13.71 37.47 4.34
CA ARG A 35 -12.85 36.98 3.24
C ARG A 35 -11.77 36.01 3.73
N LEU A 36 -11.17 36.30 4.89
CA LEU A 36 -10.19 35.41 5.48
C LEU A 36 -10.83 34.10 5.94
N GLY A 37 -12.00 34.19 6.59
CA GLY A 37 -12.77 33.03 7.05
C GLY A 37 -13.17 32.09 5.92
N THR A 38 -13.71 32.63 4.82
CA THR A 38 -14.08 31.81 3.65
C THR A 38 -12.86 31.17 3.01
N SER A 39 -11.77 31.93 2.81
CA SER A 39 -10.53 31.40 2.21
C SER A 39 -9.90 30.30 3.07
N ALA A 40 -9.90 30.47 4.40
CA ALA A 40 -9.40 29.47 5.33
C ALA A 40 -10.29 28.22 5.32
N HIS A 41 -11.62 28.39 5.29
CA HIS A 41 -12.57 27.30 5.22
C HIS A 41 -12.41 26.47 3.94
N GLU A 42 -12.36 27.10 2.77
CA GLU A 42 -12.16 26.44 1.48
C GLU A 42 -10.85 25.65 1.44
N THR A 43 -9.76 26.24 1.94
CA THR A 43 -8.46 25.55 2.03
C THR A 43 -8.52 24.36 2.98
N GLY A 44 -9.24 24.50 4.10
CA GLY A 44 -9.49 23.41 5.04
C GLY A 44 -10.29 22.27 4.40
N GLN A 45 -11.36 22.59 3.69
CA GLN A 45 -12.22 21.59 3.02
C GLN A 45 -11.45 20.77 1.98
N LEU A 46 -10.65 21.42 1.13
CA LEU A 46 -9.83 20.72 0.13
C LEU A 46 -8.85 19.73 0.77
N LYS A 47 -8.24 20.11 1.90
CA LYS A 47 -7.34 19.21 2.64
C LYS A 47 -8.10 18.05 3.26
N ILE A 48 -9.24 18.31 3.89
CA ILE A 48 -10.08 17.27 4.51
C ILE A 48 -10.51 16.25 3.45
N ASP A 49 -10.99 16.71 2.30
CA ASP A 49 -11.39 15.85 1.18
C ASP A 49 -10.23 14.98 0.69
N THR A 50 -9.04 15.57 0.48
CA THR A 50 -7.85 14.82 0.06
C THR A 50 -7.43 13.76 1.09
N PHE A 51 -7.47 14.07 2.39
CA PHE A 51 -7.18 13.11 3.45
C PHE A 51 -8.23 12.00 3.56
N GLN A 52 -9.51 12.31 3.35
CA GLN A 52 -10.57 11.31 3.30
C GLN A 52 -10.37 10.36 2.12
N ARG A 53 -10.08 10.89 0.93
CA ARG A 53 -9.75 10.11 -0.26
C ARG A 53 -8.55 9.20 -0.02
N LEU A 54 -7.46 9.73 0.53
CA LEU A 54 -6.28 8.94 0.96
C LEU A 54 -6.66 7.78 1.88
N ARG A 55 -7.45 8.04 2.91
CA ARG A 55 -7.88 7.03 3.88
C ARG A 55 -8.72 5.93 3.23
N LEU A 56 -9.62 6.30 2.32
CA LEU A 56 -10.45 5.32 1.59
C LEU A 56 -9.57 4.40 0.73
N ILE A 57 -8.62 4.96 0.00
CA ILE A 57 -7.67 4.19 -0.84
C ILE A 57 -6.83 3.25 0.03
N GLN A 58 -6.26 3.76 1.13
CA GLN A 58 -5.49 2.97 2.09
C GLN A 58 -6.30 1.82 2.69
N ASN A 59 -7.57 2.05 3.02
CA ASN A 59 -8.45 1.02 3.55
C ASN A 59 -8.75 -0.07 2.51
N GLN A 60 -9.05 0.32 1.27
CA GLN A 60 -9.31 -0.64 0.19
C GLN A 60 -8.07 -1.50 -0.11
N LEU A 61 -6.91 -0.85 -0.25
CA LEU A 61 -5.63 -1.53 -0.45
C LEU A 61 -5.29 -2.43 0.74
N GLY A 62 -5.47 -1.93 1.96
CA GLY A 62 -5.27 -2.67 3.19
C GLY A 62 -6.14 -3.92 3.31
N GLN A 63 -7.43 -3.81 2.99
CA GLN A 63 -8.36 -4.94 3.02
C GLN A 63 -8.00 -5.99 1.97
N LYS A 64 -7.71 -5.58 0.73
CA LYS A 64 -7.32 -6.50 -0.34
C LYS A 64 -6.00 -7.19 -0.03
N ILE A 65 -4.97 -6.47 0.42
CA ILE A 65 -3.69 -7.07 0.82
C ILE A 65 -3.88 -8.05 1.99
N LYS A 66 -4.73 -7.75 2.98
CA LYS A 66 -5.03 -8.67 4.09
C LYS A 66 -5.68 -9.97 3.62
N SER A 67 -6.45 -9.92 2.53
CA SER A 67 -7.08 -11.09 1.93
C SER A 67 -6.14 -11.95 1.09
N ASN A 68 -4.85 -11.63 1.06
CA ASN A 68 -3.81 -12.46 0.46
C ASN A 68 -3.80 -13.86 1.08
N TYR A 69 -3.82 -14.87 0.21
CA TYR A 69 -3.75 -16.26 0.59
C TYR A 69 -2.52 -16.92 -0.05
N PRO A 70 -1.72 -17.68 0.72
CA PRO A 70 -0.49 -18.24 0.21
C PRO A 70 -0.81 -19.48 -0.64
N VAL A 71 -0.83 -19.30 -1.97
CA VAL A 71 -0.99 -20.41 -2.91
C VAL A 71 0.37 -20.79 -3.48
N PHE A 72 0.69 -22.09 -3.46
CA PHE A 72 1.89 -22.63 -4.10
C PHE A 72 1.49 -23.30 -5.41
N MET A 73 2.04 -22.84 -6.53
CA MET A 73 1.90 -23.44 -7.85
C MET A 73 3.15 -24.26 -8.19
N PHE A 74 2.97 -25.33 -8.95
CA PHE A 74 4.09 -26.13 -9.44
C PHE A 74 4.59 -25.55 -10.75
N ARG A 75 5.89 -25.28 -10.86
CA ARG A 75 6.49 -24.89 -12.14
C ARG A 75 6.51 -26.09 -13.07
N GLU A 76 5.83 -25.99 -14.20
CA GLU A 76 5.92 -27.03 -15.23
C GLU A 76 7.32 -27.01 -15.86
N LYS A 77 7.91 -28.20 -15.99
CA LYS A 77 9.21 -28.41 -16.61
C LYS A 77 9.08 -28.00 -18.08
N THR A 78 9.73 -26.90 -18.48
CA THR A 78 9.83 -26.52 -19.90
C THR A 78 10.38 -27.70 -20.71
N VAL A 79 9.91 -27.89 -21.95
CA VAL A 79 10.22 -29.01 -22.87
C VAL A 79 11.73 -29.32 -23.04
N PHE A 80 12.62 -28.40 -22.62
CA PHE A 80 14.08 -28.53 -22.67
C PHE A 80 14.77 -29.06 -21.40
N THR A 81 14.04 -29.37 -20.32
CA THR A 81 14.65 -30.03 -19.15
C THR A 81 14.64 -31.55 -19.33
N SER A 82 15.84 -32.12 -19.52
CA SER A 82 16.14 -33.55 -19.65
C SER A 82 15.29 -34.44 -18.73
N LYS A 83 14.76 -35.54 -19.29
CA LYS A 83 13.93 -36.56 -18.64
C LYS A 83 14.61 -37.29 -17.45
N ASN A 84 15.85 -36.94 -17.08
CA ASN A 84 16.63 -37.63 -16.05
C ASN A 84 16.67 -36.96 -14.67
N SER A 85 15.89 -35.91 -14.41
CA SER A 85 15.84 -35.30 -13.08
C SER A 85 14.66 -35.84 -12.27
N GLN A 86 14.92 -36.74 -11.32
CA GLN A 86 14.05 -37.05 -10.16
C GLN A 86 13.88 -35.83 -9.23
N GLU A 87 13.88 -34.61 -9.78
CA GLU A 87 13.65 -33.39 -9.02
C GLU A 87 12.14 -33.19 -8.87
N LYS A 88 11.70 -33.18 -7.60
CA LYS A 88 10.33 -32.82 -7.19
C LYS A 88 9.95 -31.48 -7.86
N PRO A 89 8.70 -31.35 -8.36
CA PRO A 89 8.26 -30.12 -9.00
C PRO A 89 8.43 -28.94 -8.03
N GLU A 90 9.07 -27.88 -8.50
CA GLU A 90 9.37 -26.70 -7.69
C GLU A 90 8.07 -25.99 -7.34
N ARG A 91 7.76 -25.91 -6.04
CA ARG A 91 6.62 -25.15 -5.51
C ARG A 91 6.98 -23.67 -5.52
N LEU A 92 6.48 -22.93 -6.50
CA LEU A 92 6.55 -21.47 -6.57
C LEU A 92 5.34 -20.89 -5.86
N LEU A 93 5.59 -19.97 -4.93
CA LEU A 93 4.52 -19.23 -4.30
C LEU A 93 4.00 -18.16 -5.27
N SER A 94 2.68 -18.03 -5.38
CA SER A 94 2.00 -17.00 -6.18
C SER A 94 1.93 -15.67 -5.43
N PHE A 95 3.08 -15.19 -4.97
CA PHE A 95 3.25 -13.87 -4.39
C PHE A 95 4.50 -13.24 -4.99
N GLU A 96 4.36 -12.05 -5.57
CA GLU A 96 5.50 -11.26 -6.02
C GLU A 96 5.38 -9.84 -5.46
N GLY A 97 6.39 -9.47 -4.69
CA GLY A 97 6.51 -8.12 -4.15
C GLY A 97 7.66 -7.36 -4.80
N LYS A 98 7.37 -6.27 -5.48
CA LYS A 98 8.35 -5.28 -5.95
C LYS A 98 8.09 -3.95 -5.25
N GLU A 99 9.04 -3.02 -5.32
CA GLU A 99 8.88 -1.71 -4.70
C GLU A 99 7.62 -0.97 -5.19
N ASN A 100 7.29 -1.05 -6.49
CA ASN A 100 6.18 -0.29 -7.09
C ASN A 100 4.99 -1.17 -7.50
N SER A 101 5.05 -2.48 -7.24
CA SER A 101 3.98 -3.39 -7.63
C SER A 101 3.86 -4.56 -6.67
N LEU A 102 2.63 -4.94 -6.36
CA LEU A 102 2.35 -6.07 -5.48
C LEU A 102 1.36 -7.01 -6.17
N ARG A 103 1.75 -8.28 -6.29
CA ARG A 103 0.92 -9.36 -6.84
C ARG A 103 0.73 -10.47 -5.83
N PHE A 104 -0.49 -10.93 -5.67
CA PHE A 104 -0.83 -12.05 -4.80
C PHE A 104 -2.15 -12.71 -5.23
N VAL A 105 -2.43 -13.87 -4.65
CA VAL A 105 -3.69 -14.59 -4.87
C VAL A 105 -4.63 -14.35 -3.70
N THR A 106 -5.91 -14.20 -3.97
CA THR A 106 -6.96 -14.03 -2.97
C THR A 106 -8.19 -14.87 -3.28
N PHE A 107 -8.92 -15.19 -2.22
CA PHE A 107 -10.25 -15.81 -2.23
C PHE A 107 -11.36 -14.82 -1.86
N SER A 108 -11.00 -13.55 -1.60
CA SER A 108 -12.00 -12.50 -1.38
C SER A 108 -12.83 -12.29 -2.65
N SER A 109 -14.01 -11.70 -2.55
CA SER A 109 -14.79 -11.38 -3.74
C SER A 109 -14.09 -10.29 -4.57
N PRO A 110 -14.01 -10.43 -5.91
CA PRO A 110 -13.72 -9.36 -6.83
C PRO A 110 -14.62 -8.15 -6.59
N LEU A 111 -14.14 -6.95 -6.87
CA LEU A 111 -14.93 -5.72 -6.69
C LEU A 111 -16.24 -5.70 -7.52
N THR A 112 -16.31 -6.54 -8.55
CA THR A 112 -17.45 -6.64 -9.50
C THR A 112 -18.32 -7.88 -9.32
N SER A 113 -18.06 -8.72 -8.32
CA SER A 113 -18.81 -9.97 -8.15
C SER A 113 -20.21 -9.71 -7.58
N GLN A 114 -21.22 -9.66 -8.46
CA GLN A 114 -22.66 -9.71 -8.12
C GLN A 114 -23.12 -11.17 -7.90
N GLY A 115 -22.37 -11.96 -7.10
CA GLY A 115 -22.80 -13.29 -6.65
C GLY A 115 -22.28 -14.52 -7.42
N LYS A 116 -21.48 -14.35 -8.48
CA LYS A 116 -20.72 -15.45 -9.13
C LYS A 116 -19.24 -15.10 -9.20
N SER A 117 -18.57 -15.17 -8.06
CA SER A 117 -17.13 -14.93 -7.98
C SER A 117 -16.36 -16.19 -8.41
N PRO A 118 -15.24 -16.07 -9.16
CA PRO A 118 -14.24 -17.12 -9.13
C PRO A 118 -13.82 -17.37 -7.67
N TRP A 119 -13.68 -18.63 -7.29
CA TRP A 119 -13.25 -19.02 -5.93
C TRP A 119 -11.84 -18.50 -5.62
N THR A 120 -11.00 -18.33 -6.65
CA THR A 120 -9.61 -17.88 -6.53
C THR A 120 -9.26 -16.94 -7.68
N HIS A 121 -8.69 -15.79 -7.36
CA HIS A 121 -8.21 -14.85 -8.36
C HIS A 121 -6.89 -14.21 -7.93
N GLU A 122 -6.12 -13.77 -8.91
CA GLU A 122 -4.88 -13.02 -8.72
C GLU A 122 -5.22 -11.53 -8.74
N THR A 123 -4.61 -10.77 -7.82
CA THR A 123 -4.73 -9.32 -7.72
C THR A 123 -3.36 -8.70 -7.89
N ILE A 124 -3.28 -7.67 -8.73
CA ILE A 124 -2.06 -6.90 -8.98
C ILE A 124 -2.33 -5.42 -8.71
N PHE A 125 -1.51 -4.79 -7.88
CA PHE A 125 -1.48 -3.34 -7.69
C PHE A 125 -0.24 -2.74 -8.34
N TYR A 126 -0.41 -1.67 -9.11
CA TYR A 126 0.68 -0.88 -9.68
C TYR A 126 0.21 0.54 -10.02
N ILE A 127 1.15 1.45 -10.28
CA ILE A 127 0.83 2.76 -10.87
C ILE A 127 0.89 2.64 -12.39
N GLY A 128 -0.16 3.09 -13.07
CA GLY A 128 -0.24 3.07 -14.53
C GLY A 128 -1.43 3.86 -15.05
N GLU A 129 -1.62 3.79 -16.36
CA GLU A 129 -2.75 4.40 -17.07
C GLU A 129 -3.85 3.36 -17.29
N HIS A 130 -5.10 3.75 -17.03
CA HIS A 130 -6.24 2.89 -17.24
C HIS A 130 -6.63 2.89 -18.73
N PRO A 131 -6.70 1.71 -19.39
CA PRO A 131 -6.81 1.63 -20.85
C PRO A 131 -8.12 2.20 -21.40
N GLU A 132 -9.23 2.11 -20.65
CA GLU A 132 -10.53 2.60 -21.14
C GLU A 132 -10.75 4.09 -20.85
N SER A 133 -10.16 4.62 -19.78
CA SER A 133 -10.43 5.99 -19.33
C SER A 133 -9.29 6.96 -19.63
N GLY A 134 -8.11 6.46 -20.01
CA GLY A 134 -6.89 7.26 -20.23
C GLY A 134 -6.37 7.95 -18.96
N LYS A 135 -6.90 7.59 -17.79
CA LYS A 135 -6.54 8.23 -16.53
C LYS A 135 -5.39 7.50 -15.87
N SER A 136 -4.39 8.25 -15.41
CA SER A 136 -3.26 7.71 -14.65
C SER A 136 -3.55 7.66 -13.15
N GLY A 137 -3.11 6.58 -12.50
CA GLY A 137 -3.39 6.38 -11.09
C GLY A 137 -2.93 5.05 -10.53
N ILE A 138 -3.49 4.68 -9.37
CA ILE A 138 -3.36 3.32 -8.85
C ILE A 138 -4.31 2.43 -9.64
N ILE A 139 -3.73 1.47 -10.33
CA ILE A 139 -4.46 0.43 -11.06
C ILE A 139 -4.44 -0.84 -10.21
N MET A 140 -5.62 -1.44 -10.08
CA MET A 140 -5.79 -2.78 -9.57
C MET A 140 -6.30 -3.66 -10.71
N ALA A 141 -5.54 -4.70 -11.05
CA ALA A 141 -5.96 -5.72 -11.99
C ALA A 141 -6.40 -6.98 -11.22
N GLU A 142 -7.57 -7.52 -11.58
CA GLU A 142 -8.07 -8.79 -11.08
C GLU A 142 -8.13 -9.82 -12.23
N ARG A 143 -7.45 -10.95 -12.06
CA ARG A 143 -7.38 -12.05 -13.02
C ARG A 143 -7.91 -13.34 -12.41
N THR A 144 -8.84 -14.02 -13.09
CA THR A 144 -9.33 -15.32 -12.61
C THR A 144 -8.24 -16.39 -12.76
N VAL A 145 -7.96 -17.13 -11.68
CA VAL A 145 -7.06 -18.29 -11.74
C VAL A 145 -7.91 -19.51 -12.11
N ALA A 146 -7.97 -19.84 -13.40
CA ALA A 146 -8.72 -21.00 -13.88
C ALA A 146 -7.97 -22.31 -13.52
N PRO A 147 -8.65 -23.36 -13.04
CA PRO A 147 -8.01 -24.63 -12.66
C PRO A 147 -7.46 -25.51 -13.80
N ASN A 148 -7.46 -25.09 -15.07
CA ASN A 148 -7.26 -26.01 -16.20
C ASN A 148 -5.92 -25.85 -16.94
N ASN A 149 -5.08 -26.90 -16.82
CA ASN A 149 -4.33 -27.63 -17.86
C ASN A 149 -4.01 -26.92 -19.20
N SER A 150 -3.62 -25.65 -19.17
CA SER A 150 -3.17 -24.94 -20.37
C SER A 150 -1.83 -24.29 -20.06
N THR A 151 -0.83 -24.94 -20.65
CA THR A 151 0.59 -24.61 -20.81
C THR A 151 0.84 -23.28 -21.52
N ASP A 152 -0.02 -22.29 -21.35
CA ASP A 152 0.19 -20.98 -21.95
C ASP A 152 0.87 -20.09 -20.93
N SER A 153 2.09 -19.69 -21.29
CA SER A 153 2.95 -18.75 -20.57
C SER A 153 2.13 -17.71 -19.82
N VAL A 154 2.26 -17.72 -18.49
CA VAL A 154 1.55 -16.89 -17.49
C VAL A 154 1.67 -15.37 -17.72
N PHE A 155 2.42 -14.94 -18.74
CA PHE A 155 2.92 -13.57 -18.91
C PHE A 155 2.32 -12.74 -20.06
N ASN A 156 1.44 -13.26 -20.94
CA ASN A 156 1.13 -12.56 -22.22
C ASN A 156 -0.34 -12.31 -22.60
N LYS A 157 -1.32 -12.45 -21.68
CA LYS A 157 -2.70 -12.01 -21.98
C LYS A 157 -3.23 -11.09 -20.89
N ILE A 158 -2.98 -9.80 -21.07
CA ILE A 158 -3.68 -8.69 -20.41
C ILE A 158 -5.16 -8.63 -20.89
N ASP A 159 -5.52 -9.36 -21.94
CA ASP A 159 -6.82 -9.37 -22.63
C ASP A 159 -8.06 -9.77 -21.80
N GLN A 160 -7.90 -10.27 -20.57
CA GLN A 160 -9.04 -10.63 -19.70
C GLN A 160 -8.89 -10.13 -18.25
N ASP A 161 -7.97 -9.20 -18.01
CA ASP A 161 -7.81 -8.62 -16.68
C ASP A 161 -8.91 -7.57 -16.48
N ARG A 162 -9.65 -7.67 -15.36
CA ARG A 162 -10.55 -6.59 -14.94
C ARG A 162 -9.67 -5.52 -14.31
N LEU A 163 -9.44 -4.43 -15.02
CA LEU A 163 -8.69 -3.29 -14.50
C LEU A 163 -9.63 -2.33 -13.78
N PHE A 164 -9.17 -1.79 -12.66
CA PHE A 164 -9.87 -0.82 -11.85
C PHE A 164 -8.95 0.33 -11.51
N LEU A 165 -9.42 1.55 -11.73
CA LEU A 165 -8.76 2.76 -11.25
C LEU A 165 -9.20 3.01 -9.81
N LEU A 166 -8.30 2.77 -8.85
CA LEU A 166 -8.59 2.97 -7.42
C LEU A 166 -8.42 4.43 -6.99
N ALA A 167 -7.48 5.13 -7.63
CA ALA A 167 -7.15 6.50 -7.28
C ALA A 167 -6.51 7.21 -8.48
N GLU A 168 -7.00 8.39 -8.81
CA GLU A 168 -6.32 9.35 -9.70
C GLU A 168 -5.29 10.18 -8.91
N ASP A 169 -4.49 10.99 -9.60
CA ASP A 169 -3.61 12.00 -9.00
C ASP A 169 -2.54 11.43 -8.05
N VAL A 170 -2.09 10.21 -8.31
CA VAL A 170 -1.10 9.53 -7.45
C VAL A 170 0.30 9.98 -7.82
N ASP A 171 1.07 10.39 -6.82
CA ASP A 171 2.48 10.77 -6.99
C ASP A 171 3.39 9.54 -6.87
N TYR A 172 3.18 8.74 -5.83
CA TYR A 172 3.93 7.49 -5.63
C TYR A 172 3.12 6.44 -4.87
N LEU A 173 3.45 5.18 -5.10
CA LEU A 173 2.96 4.01 -4.39
C LEU A 173 4.16 3.09 -4.20
N LYS A 174 4.54 2.85 -2.94
CA LYS A 174 5.70 2.04 -2.60
C LYS A 174 5.35 0.94 -1.60
N PHE A 175 5.97 -0.20 -1.79
CA PHE A 175 5.82 -1.37 -0.96
C PHE A 175 7.15 -1.78 -0.34
N ARG A 176 7.13 -2.08 0.96
CA ARG A 176 8.22 -2.75 1.67
C ARG A 176 7.66 -3.97 2.39
N TYR A 177 8.51 -4.95 2.59
CA TYR A 177 8.11 -6.27 3.03
C TYR A 177 8.92 -6.70 4.25
N TYR A 178 8.24 -7.16 5.29
CA TYR A 178 8.90 -7.67 6.47
C TYR A 178 9.12 -9.17 6.36
N GLN A 179 10.37 -9.60 6.23
CA GLN A 179 10.77 -11.01 6.18
C GLN A 179 11.35 -11.44 7.51
N VAL A 180 11.01 -12.65 7.94
CA VAL A 180 11.56 -13.27 9.15
C VAL A 180 12.35 -14.51 8.76
N LYS A 181 13.58 -14.63 9.26
CA LYS A 181 14.46 -15.79 9.10
C LYS A 181 14.71 -16.41 10.47
N LYS A 182 14.75 -17.75 10.55
CA LYS A 182 15.27 -18.48 11.72
C LYS A 182 16.79 -18.36 11.73
N LEU A 183 17.35 -17.97 12.86
CA LEU A 183 18.80 -17.90 13.03
C LEU A 183 19.37 -19.31 13.00
N SER A 184 20.50 -19.50 12.31
CA SER A 184 21.25 -20.75 12.36
C SER A 184 21.88 -20.95 13.74
N PRO A 185 22.25 -22.20 14.12
CA PRO A 185 22.91 -22.45 15.40
C PRO A 185 24.15 -21.58 15.63
N ALA A 186 25.00 -21.44 14.60
CA ALA A 186 26.20 -20.59 14.64
C ALA A 186 25.88 -19.09 14.82
N GLU A 187 24.80 -18.58 14.20
CA GLU A 187 24.36 -17.19 14.39
C GLU A 187 23.73 -16.97 15.77
N THR A 188 23.16 -18.01 16.37
CA THR A 188 22.53 -17.96 17.70
C THR A 188 23.58 -17.94 18.80
N GLU A 189 24.69 -18.65 18.63
CA GLU A 189 25.84 -18.64 19.56
C GLU A 189 26.55 -17.28 19.63
N LEU A 190 26.49 -16.50 18.53
CA LEU A 190 27.05 -15.15 18.45
C LEU A 190 26.11 -14.06 19.02
N GLN A 191 24.85 -14.38 19.30
CA GLN A 191 23.89 -13.42 19.88
C GLN A 191 24.12 -13.28 21.38
N LEU A 192 24.09 -12.05 21.87
CA LEU A 192 24.16 -11.75 23.31
C LEU A 192 22.98 -12.35 24.08
N ASP A 193 21.82 -12.43 23.41
CA ASP A 193 20.60 -13.07 23.90
C ASP A 193 20.35 -14.38 23.16
N LYS A 194 20.69 -15.49 23.81
CA LYS A 194 20.52 -16.86 23.29
C LYS A 194 19.04 -17.27 23.15
N SER A 195 18.09 -16.49 23.67
CA SER A 195 16.65 -16.75 23.52
C SER A 195 16.10 -16.32 22.16
N LYS A 196 16.83 -15.45 21.43
CA LYS A 196 16.41 -14.93 20.13
C LYS A 196 16.59 -16.00 19.05
N LYS A 197 15.49 -16.64 18.66
CA LYS A 197 15.47 -17.69 17.62
C LYS A 197 15.23 -17.16 16.19
N TYR A 198 14.79 -15.91 16.07
CA TYR A 198 14.36 -15.32 14.80
C TYR A 198 14.89 -13.90 14.62
N GLU A 199 15.17 -13.54 13.38
CA GLU A 199 15.54 -12.19 12.97
C GLU A 199 14.60 -11.71 11.87
N GLY A 200 14.13 -10.48 11.99
CA GLY A 200 13.26 -9.85 11.00
C GLY A 200 13.94 -8.65 10.34
N ARG A 201 13.73 -8.51 9.03
CA ARG A 201 14.27 -7.39 8.24
C ARG A 201 13.24 -6.88 7.23
N TRP A 202 13.28 -5.59 6.98
CA TRP A 202 12.52 -4.97 5.90
C TRP A 202 13.29 -5.05 4.58
N VAL A 203 12.63 -5.51 3.53
CA VAL A 203 13.17 -5.61 2.17
C VAL A 203 12.24 -4.90 1.17
N THR A 204 12.79 -4.38 0.08
CA THR A 204 12.03 -3.67 -0.97
C THR A 204 11.50 -4.59 -2.07
N SER A 205 11.96 -5.84 -2.12
CA SER A 205 11.44 -6.83 -3.05
C SER A 205 11.51 -8.24 -2.49
N ILE A 206 10.60 -9.08 -2.94
CA ILE A 206 10.56 -10.51 -2.68
C ILE A 206 10.64 -11.21 -4.03
N LYS A 207 11.83 -11.72 -4.34
CA LYS A 207 12.06 -12.55 -5.53
C LYS A 207 12.11 -14.02 -5.14
N HIS A 208 11.41 -14.85 -5.91
CA HIS A 208 11.63 -16.29 -5.91
C HIS A 208 12.92 -16.62 -6.66
N ASN A 209 14.06 -16.38 -5.99
CA ASN A 209 15.31 -16.94 -6.46
C ASN A 209 15.28 -18.43 -6.11
N SER A 210 14.97 -19.26 -7.11
CA SER A 210 15.36 -20.66 -7.10
C SER A 210 16.87 -20.68 -6.96
N VAL A 211 17.38 -21.17 -5.83
CA VAL A 211 18.83 -21.27 -5.60
C VAL A 211 19.36 -22.36 -6.52
N LYS A 212 19.60 -22.02 -7.79
CA LYS A 212 20.37 -22.83 -8.73
C LYS A 212 21.86 -22.53 -8.51
N LYS A 213 22.40 -22.91 -7.35
CA LYS A 213 23.85 -23.17 -7.27
C LYS A 213 24.04 -24.64 -7.65
N LYS A 214 24.90 -24.90 -8.63
CA LYS A 214 25.27 -26.26 -9.03
C LYS A 214 25.76 -26.99 -7.79
N VAL A 215 25.11 -28.09 -7.44
CA VAL A 215 25.40 -28.93 -6.25
C VAL A 215 26.82 -29.55 -6.32
N GLY A 216 27.54 -29.39 -7.44
CA GLY A 216 28.87 -29.96 -7.65
C GLY A 216 30.08 -29.16 -7.14
N GLU A 217 29.90 -27.96 -6.55
CA GLU A 217 31.03 -27.10 -6.12
C GLU A 217 30.97 -26.66 -4.64
N LEU A 218 30.13 -27.30 -3.82
CA LEU A 218 29.85 -26.83 -2.45
C LEU A 218 30.45 -27.78 -1.41
N ASN A 219 31.21 -27.23 -0.46
CA ASN A 219 31.72 -27.97 0.69
C ASN A 219 30.56 -28.45 1.60
N GLU A 220 30.76 -29.47 2.42
CA GLU A 220 29.73 -30.03 3.32
C GLU A 220 29.06 -28.97 4.21
N GLU A 221 29.82 -28.03 4.76
CA GLU A 221 29.28 -26.92 5.55
C GLU A 221 28.37 -25.98 4.72
N GLN A 222 28.73 -25.76 3.46
CA GLN A 222 27.94 -24.92 2.54
C GLN A 222 26.66 -25.63 2.11
N LEU A 223 26.71 -26.96 1.94
CA LEU A 223 25.54 -27.80 1.70
C LEU A 223 24.58 -27.79 2.89
N THR A 224 25.08 -27.92 4.12
CA THR A 224 24.27 -27.86 5.35
C THR A 224 23.64 -26.49 5.53
N ARG A 225 24.39 -25.40 5.28
CA ARG A 225 23.84 -24.03 5.30
C ARG A 225 22.77 -23.83 4.23
N LEU A 226 23.00 -24.32 3.01
CA LEU A 226 22.02 -24.24 1.92
C LEU A 226 20.76 -25.07 2.20
N HIS A 227 20.91 -26.24 2.81
CA HIS A 227 19.79 -27.09 3.21
C HIS A 227 18.97 -26.42 4.33
N PHE A 228 19.65 -25.87 5.34
CA PHE A 228 19.04 -25.07 6.39
C PHE A 228 18.29 -23.86 5.83
N GLU A 229 18.90 -23.11 4.91
CA GLU A 229 18.23 -21.98 4.25
C GLU A 229 17.03 -22.42 3.42
N LYS A 230 17.13 -23.53 2.69
CA LYS A 230 16.02 -24.06 1.87
C LYS A 230 14.82 -24.47 2.72
N ILE A 231 15.06 -25.04 3.90
CA ILE A 231 14.00 -25.47 4.84
C ILE A 231 13.42 -24.30 5.63
N ASN A 232 14.28 -23.37 6.08
CA ASN A 232 13.91 -22.33 7.04
C ASN A 232 13.63 -20.95 6.40
N LYS A 233 13.81 -20.78 5.09
CA LYS A 233 13.43 -19.54 4.39
C LYS A 233 11.91 -19.45 4.35
N MET A 234 11.35 -18.59 5.21
CA MET A 234 9.98 -18.11 5.00
C MET A 234 9.95 -17.38 3.66
N SER A 235 9.33 -17.99 2.66
CA SER A 235 9.12 -17.34 1.36
C SER A 235 8.13 -16.17 1.44
N LEU A 236 7.32 -16.16 2.50
CA LEU A 236 6.22 -15.24 2.70
C LEU A 236 6.58 -14.07 3.62
N PRO A 237 6.27 -12.82 3.22
CA PRO A 237 6.37 -11.70 4.13
C PRO A 237 5.35 -11.81 5.26
N ARG A 238 5.73 -11.37 6.45
CA ARG A 238 4.86 -11.28 7.63
C ARG A 238 4.07 -9.97 7.69
N ALA A 239 4.57 -8.94 7.03
CA ALA A 239 3.87 -7.67 6.88
C ALA A 239 4.26 -6.98 5.57
N VAL A 240 3.36 -6.14 5.07
CA VAL A 240 3.60 -5.22 3.97
C VAL A 240 3.45 -3.81 4.51
N GLU A 241 4.46 -2.99 4.35
CA GLU A 241 4.38 -1.55 4.54
C GLU A 241 3.99 -0.91 3.21
N VAL A 242 2.97 -0.06 3.22
CA VAL A 242 2.48 0.65 2.05
C VAL A 242 2.65 2.15 2.30
N SER A 243 3.34 2.80 1.38
CA SER A 243 3.49 4.26 1.34
C SER A 243 2.82 4.80 0.08
N LEU A 244 1.97 5.81 0.23
CA LEU A 244 1.19 6.42 -0.85
C LEU A 244 1.26 7.94 -0.74
N GLY A 245 1.39 8.65 -1.85
CA GLY A 245 1.24 10.11 -1.93
C GLY A 245 0.25 10.49 -3.02
N LEU A 246 -0.64 11.45 -2.74
CA LEU A 246 -1.52 12.05 -3.73
C LEU A 246 -1.13 13.50 -3.99
N LYS A 247 -1.33 13.95 -5.23
CA LYS A 247 -1.20 15.35 -5.62
C LYS A 247 -2.45 16.10 -5.17
N GLU A 248 -2.26 17.23 -4.51
CA GLU A 248 -3.34 18.14 -4.14
C GLU A 248 -3.98 18.69 -5.43
N PRO A 249 -5.33 18.68 -5.53
CA PRO A 249 -6.00 19.23 -6.70
C PRO A 249 -5.65 20.72 -6.85
N THR A 250 -5.14 21.09 -8.02
CA THR A 250 -4.70 22.46 -8.29
C THR A 250 -5.93 23.38 -8.34
N ARG A 251 -5.86 24.53 -7.66
CA ARG A 251 -6.93 25.55 -7.81
C ARG A 251 -6.89 26.09 -9.23
N ALA A 252 -8.06 26.25 -9.84
CA ALA A 252 -8.18 26.93 -11.12
C ALA A 252 -7.52 28.33 -11.04
N GLY A 253 -6.42 28.52 -11.77
CA GLY A 253 -5.67 29.77 -11.83
C GLY A 253 -4.37 29.87 -11.01
N SER A 254 -3.95 28.84 -10.26
CA SER A 254 -2.63 28.84 -9.59
C SER A 254 -1.57 28.09 -10.41
N VAL A 255 -0.50 28.78 -10.82
CA VAL A 255 0.67 28.23 -11.56
C VAL A 255 1.60 27.40 -10.66
N THR A 256 1.27 27.28 -9.37
CA THR A 256 2.11 26.60 -8.38
C THR A 256 2.08 25.08 -8.57
N GLU A 257 3.25 24.44 -8.52
CA GLU A 257 3.39 22.98 -8.55
C GLU A 257 2.44 22.30 -7.54
N SER A 258 1.71 21.28 -7.98
CA SER A 258 0.79 20.52 -7.12
C SER A 258 1.56 19.92 -5.94
N ARG A 259 1.19 20.33 -4.72
CA ARG A 259 1.79 19.80 -3.49
C ARG A 259 1.40 18.35 -3.31
N VAL A 260 2.34 17.52 -2.85
CA VAL A 260 2.05 16.12 -2.53
C VAL A 260 1.61 16.01 -1.07
N ILE A 261 0.43 15.45 -0.85
CA ILE A 261 -0.09 15.08 0.46
C ILE A 261 0.17 13.59 0.66
N PHE A 262 0.85 13.25 1.74
CA PHE A 262 1.14 11.87 2.10
C PHE A 262 0.77 11.60 3.57
N PRO A 263 0.05 10.51 3.86
CA PRO A 263 -0.11 9.99 5.21
C PRO A 263 1.13 9.21 5.65
N PRO A 264 1.28 8.93 6.95
CA PRO A 264 2.27 7.96 7.41
C PRO A 264 2.04 6.60 6.73
N PRO A 265 3.13 5.83 6.46
CA PRO A 265 3.01 4.49 5.89
C PRO A 265 2.14 3.59 6.77
N ILE A 266 1.31 2.75 6.13
CA ILE A 266 0.51 1.76 6.84
C ILE A 266 1.24 0.42 6.83
N ILE A 267 1.28 -0.25 7.98
CA ILE A 267 1.82 -1.61 8.11
C ILE A 267 0.66 -2.59 8.16
N ILE A 268 0.61 -3.49 7.19
CA ILE A 268 -0.42 -4.50 7.05
C ILE A 268 0.17 -5.85 7.46
N PRO A 269 -0.17 -6.39 8.63
CA PRO A 269 0.24 -7.74 8.99
C PRO A 269 -0.45 -8.74 8.05
N LEU A 270 0.34 -9.67 7.53
CA LEU A 270 -0.12 -10.77 6.71
C LEU A 270 -0.21 -12.03 7.57
N TYR A 271 -1.21 -12.87 7.31
CA TYR A 271 -1.35 -14.17 7.96
C TYR A 271 -1.43 -14.07 9.51
N SER A 272 -2.02 -12.99 10.02
CA SER A 272 -2.24 -12.85 11.46
C SER A 272 -3.22 -13.93 11.93
N GLY A 273 -2.89 -14.64 13.02
CA GLY A 273 -3.67 -15.79 13.52
C GLY A 273 -3.48 -17.10 12.75
N MET A 274 -2.67 -17.09 11.70
CA MET A 274 -2.41 -18.23 10.82
C MET A 274 -1.01 -18.82 11.15
N ARG A 275 -0.94 -20.06 11.68
CA ARG A 275 0.32 -20.81 11.94
C ARG A 275 0.93 -21.38 10.66
N PHE A 276 1.27 -20.57 9.66
CA PHE A 276 1.69 -21.07 8.34
C PHE A 276 3.20 -21.06 8.10
N ALA A 277 3.99 -20.52 9.02
CA ALA A 277 5.41 -20.28 8.75
C ALA A 277 6.30 -20.27 9.98
N LEU A 278 5.98 -21.01 11.05
CA LEU A 278 7.11 -21.47 11.88
C LEU A 278 7.73 -22.64 11.11
N PRO A 279 9.05 -22.66 10.87
CA PRO A 279 9.67 -23.89 10.38
C PRO A 279 9.24 -25.00 11.33
N VAL A 280 8.71 -26.10 10.76
CA VAL A 280 8.31 -27.27 11.53
C VAL A 280 9.49 -27.62 12.42
N GLU A 281 9.27 -27.72 13.74
CA GLU A 281 10.24 -28.37 14.62
C GLU A 281 10.32 -29.81 14.13
N HIS A 282 11.27 -30.09 13.23
CA HIS A 282 11.79 -31.44 13.17
C HIS A 282 12.49 -31.63 14.50
N ASP A 283 12.04 -32.62 15.28
CA ASP A 283 12.83 -33.17 16.36
C ASP A 283 14.23 -33.41 15.79
N GLU A 284 15.22 -32.65 16.26
CA GLU A 284 16.63 -32.86 15.91
C GLU A 284 17.19 -34.13 16.62
N ASN A 285 16.31 -35.10 16.90
CA ASN A 285 16.59 -36.36 17.61
C ASN A 285 16.23 -37.59 16.75
N ILE A 286 16.67 -37.62 15.49
CA ILE A 286 16.84 -38.86 14.72
C ILE A 286 18.16 -38.81 13.97
#